data_AF-A0AA96MRY5-F1
#
_entry.id   AF-A0AA96MRY5-F1
#
_cell.length_a   1.000
_cell.length_b   1.000
_cell.length_c   1.000
_cell.angle_alpha   90.00
_cell.angle_beta   90.00
_cell.angle_gamma   90.00
#
_symmetry.space_group_name_H-M   'P 1'
#
loop_
_entity.id
_entity.type
_entity.pdbx_description
1 polymer ?
#
loop_
_entity_poly.entity_id
_entity_poly.type
_entity_poly.pdbx_seq_one_letter_code
_entity_poly.pdbx_strand_id
1 'polypeptide(L)'
;MIQAYKNFFKGYVDFTGRSTRSEFWWVWLTNILLLIPLYSAYFNVIFSEGSEGAFLALGGLAIIYMIFGLALFLPWLALTVRRLRDAGFHWALIFVGFIPMVGGIALLVLLAMPSKEVEVVILNKAEEVEEVVEVSPFEEPDNK
;
A
#
# COMPACT_ATOMS: atom_id res chain seq x y z
N MET A 1 -9.71 7.83 -8.94
CA MET A 1 -10.51 6.93 -8.08
C MET A 1 -11.05 5.70 -8.80
N ILE A 2 -11.98 5.82 -9.75
CA ILE A 2 -12.64 4.66 -10.38
C ILE A 2 -11.66 3.70 -11.07
N GLN A 3 -10.61 4.23 -11.69
CA GLN A 3 -9.60 3.42 -12.38
C GLN A 3 -8.72 2.61 -11.41
N ALA A 4 -8.44 3.16 -10.23
CA ALA A 4 -7.75 2.44 -9.15
C ALA A 4 -8.60 1.26 -8.64
N TYR A 5 -9.91 1.46 -8.52
CA TYR A 5 -10.84 0.40 -8.12
C TYR A 5 -10.98 -0.70 -9.18
N LYS A 6 -11.00 -0.32 -10.47
CA LYS A 6 -10.99 -1.29 -11.57
C LYS A 6 -9.70 -2.12 -11.56
N ASN A 7 -8.54 -1.48 -11.36
CA ASN A 7 -7.26 -2.17 -11.27
C ASN A 7 -7.15 -3.05 -10.01
N PHE A 8 -7.76 -2.61 -8.90
CA PHE A 8 -7.84 -3.39 -7.66
C PHE A 8 -8.56 -4.72 -7.85
N PHE A 9 -9.73 -4.72 -8.49
CA PHE A 9 -10.45 -5.96 -8.81
C PHE A 9 -9.81 -6.75 -9.96
N LYS A 10 -9.22 -6.08 -10.94
CA LYS A 10 -8.53 -6.74 -12.07
C LYS A 10 -7.27 -7.48 -11.62
N GLY A 11 -6.58 -6.94 -10.61
CA GLY A 11 -5.39 -7.53 -10.01
C GLY A 11 -5.66 -8.38 -8.76
N TYR A 12 -6.88 -8.86 -8.55
CA TYR A 12 -7.30 -9.52 -7.31
C TYR A 12 -6.45 -10.75 -6.91
N VAL A 13 -5.89 -11.48 -7.88
CA VAL A 13 -5.02 -12.67 -7.66
C VAL A 13 -3.59 -12.47 -8.19
N ASP A 14 -3.28 -11.31 -8.77
CA ASP A 14 -1.98 -11.10 -9.39
C ASP A 14 -0.97 -10.60 -8.35
N PHE A 15 -0.04 -11.42 -7.89
CA PHE A 15 0.95 -10.95 -6.92
C PHE A 15 2.18 -10.31 -7.56
N THR A 16 2.28 -10.21 -8.88
CA THR A 16 3.50 -9.77 -9.60
C THR A 16 3.39 -8.38 -10.22
N GLY A 17 2.17 -7.90 -10.51
CA GLY A 17 1.95 -6.54 -11.02
C GLY A 17 2.49 -5.41 -10.14
N ARG A 18 2.74 -4.23 -10.74
CA ARG A 18 3.11 -2.99 -10.03
C ARG A 18 1.86 -2.22 -9.61
N SER A 19 1.91 -1.53 -8.48
CA SER A 19 0.80 -0.68 -8.02
C SER A 19 1.29 0.72 -7.66
N THR A 20 0.67 1.75 -8.22
CA THR A 20 1.06 3.15 -7.98
C THR A 20 0.71 3.59 -6.55
N ARG A 21 1.39 4.63 -6.03
CA ARG A 21 1.18 5.11 -4.64
C ARG A 21 -0.26 5.60 -4.46
N SER A 22 -0.76 6.28 -5.49
CA SER A 22 -2.12 6.81 -5.53
C SER A 22 -3.17 5.70 -5.47
N GLU A 23 -2.97 4.57 -6.17
CA GLU A 23 -3.92 3.45 -6.14
C GLU A 23 -4.05 2.83 -4.74
N PHE A 24 -2.93 2.64 -4.04
CA PHE A 24 -2.95 2.14 -2.67
C PHE A 24 -3.72 3.07 -1.73
N TRP A 25 -3.39 4.37 -1.73
CA TRP A 25 -4.04 5.34 -0.85
C TRP A 25 -5.52 5.53 -1.16
N TRP A 26 -5.93 5.48 -2.42
CA TRP A 26 -7.35 5.52 -2.77
C TRP A 26 -8.11 4.31 -2.25
N VAL A 27 -7.57 3.10 -2.41
CA VAL A 27 -8.20 1.88 -1.87
C VAL A 27 -8.24 1.91 -0.33
N TRP A 28 -7.19 2.40 0.30
CA TRP A 28 -7.13 2.56 1.76
C TRP A 28 -8.19 3.56 2.26
N LEU A 29 -8.29 4.73 1.64
CA LEU A 29 -9.31 5.74 1.98
C LEU A 29 -10.72 5.22 1.76
N THR A 30 -10.98 4.49 0.68
CA THR A 30 -12.30 3.90 0.45
C THR A 30 -12.63 2.83 1.48
N ASN A 31 -11.67 2.01 1.92
CA ASN A 31 -11.90 1.06 3.01
C ASN A 31 -12.25 1.78 4.32
N ILE A 32 -11.56 2.87 4.65
CA ILE A 32 -11.92 3.68 5.82
C ILE A 32 -13.35 4.23 5.68
N LEU A 33 -13.68 4.81 4.53
CA LEU A 33 -15.00 5.37 4.26
C LEU A 33 -16.10 4.29 4.38
N LEU A 34 -15.83 3.08 3.88
CA LEU A 34 -16.73 1.93 3.97
C LEU A 34 -16.93 1.50 5.43
N LEU A 35 -15.94 1.65 6.31
CA LEU A 35 -16.04 1.26 7.73
C LEU A 35 -16.79 2.29 8.59
N ILE A 36 -16.94 3.55 8.16
CA ILE A 36 -17.60 4.61 8.95
C ILE A 36 -19.01 4.22 9.41
N PRO A 37 -19.92 3.72 8.53
CA PRO A 37 -21.28 3.35 8.95
C PRO A 37 -21.26 2.22 9.98
N LEU A 38 -20.38 1.22 9.82
CA LEU A 38 -20.23 0.11 10.75
C LEU A 38 -19.78 0.61 12.14
N TYR A 39 -18.74 1.44 12.21
CA TYR A 39 -18.28 2.03 13.47
C TYR A 39 -19.35 2.93 14.09
N SER A 40 -20.05 3.74 13.29
CA SER A 40 -21.13 4.58 13.81
C SER A 40 -22.26 3.77 14.44
N ALA A 41 -22.67 2.66 13.82
CA ALA A 41 -23.68 1.75 14.36
C ALA A 41 -23.17 1.07 15.65
N TYR A 42 -21.93 0.59 15.64
CA TYR A 42 -21.29 -0.01 16.81
C TYR A 42 -21.24 0.94 18.00
N PHE A 43 -20.77 2.18 17.80
CA PHE A 43 -20.74 3.20 18.85
C PHE A 43 -22.15 3.58 19.31
N ASN A 44 -23.13 3.64 18.40
CA ASN A 44 -24.52 3.93 18.77
C ASN A 44 -25.06 2.87 19.74
N VAL A 45 -24.78 1.59 19.51
CA VAL A 45 -25.20 0.48 20.41
C VAL A 45 -24.48 0.50 21.76
N ILE A 46 -23.23 0.99 21.82
CA ILE A 46 -22.47 1.07 23.08
C ILE A 46 -22.90 2.27 23.92
N PHE A 47 -23.17 3.42 23.29
CA PHE A 47 -23.46 4.68 23.99
C PHE A 47 -24.95 4.92 24.24
N SER A 48 -25.84 4.35 23.42
CA SER A 48 -27.25 4.20 23.80
C SER A 48 -27.38 2.88 24.54
N GLU A 49 -28.18 2.80 25.60
CA GLU A 49 -28.42 1.57 26.37
C GLU A 49 -29.09 0.49 25.51
N GLY A 50 -28.33 -0.10 24.58
CA GLY A 50 -28.80 -0.72 23.35
C GLY A 50 -30.07 -1.54 23.51
N SER A 51 -31.09 -1.23 22.72
CA SER A 51 -32.27 -2.07 22.63
C SER A 51 -31.92 -3.41 21.97
N GLU A 52 -32.63 -4.48 22.30
CA GLU A 52 -32.45 -5.80 21.65
C GLU A 52 -32.52 -5.69 20.11
N GLY A 53 -33.38 -4.82 19.59
CA GLY A 53 -33.47 -4.52 18.16
C GLY A 53 -32.21 -3.88 17.57
N ALA A 54 -31.51 -3.04 18.33
CA ALA A 54 -30.26 -2.41 17.90
C ALA A 54 -29.10 -3.43 17.83
N PHE A 55 -29.05 -4.38 18.78
CA PHE A 55 -28.09 -5.49 18.74
C PHE A 55 -28.33 -6.41 17.54
N LEU A 56 -29.59 -6.74 17.23
CA LEU A 56 -29.94 -7.54 16.05
C LEU A 56 -29.58 -6.83 14.75
N ALA A 57 -29.85 -5.52 14.65
CA ALA A 57 -29.48 -4.72 13.49
C ALA A 57 -27.96 -4.64 13.30
N LEU A 58 -27.21 -4.45 14.38
CA LEU A 58 -25.74 -4.46 14.37
C LEU A 58 -25.20 -5.82 13.94
N GLY A 59 -25.76 -6.92 14.45
CA GLY A 59 -25.38 -8.28 14.06
C GLY A 59 -25.60 -8.54 12.57
N GLY A 60 -26.76 -8.13 12.04
CA GLY A 60 -27.06 -8.24 10.61
C GLY A 60 -26.09 -7.44 9.73
N LEU A 61 -25.80 -6.20 10.11
CA LEU A 61 -24.79 -5.36 9.44
C LEU A 61 -23.40 -6.01 9.51
N ALA A 62 -22.99 -6.50 10.68
CA ALA A 62 -21.70 -7.15 10.88
C ALA A 62 -21.51 -8.37 9.96
N ILE A 63 -22.56 -9.18 9.76
CA ILE A 63 -22.52 -10.34 8.85
C ILE A 63 -22.29 -9.91 7.40
N ILE A 64 -23.00 -8.88 6.94
CA ILE A 64 -22.83 -8.33 5.58
C ILE A 64 -21.40 -7.81 5.41
N TYR A 65 -20.89 -7.04 6.38
CA TYR A 65 -19.52 -6.54 6.38
C TYR A 65 -18.47 -7.65 6.46
N MET A 66 -18.76 -8.77 7.13
CA MET A 66 -17.91 -9.96 7.14
C MET A 66 -17.75 -10.57 5.75
N ILE A 67 -18.86 -10.72 5.01
CA ILE A 67 -18.84 -11.26 3.64
C ILE A 67 -18.07 -10.30 2.71
N PHE A 68 -18.35 -9.00 2.80
CA PHE A 68 -17.60 -7.99 2.05
C PHE A 68 -16.12 -7.97 2.44
N GLY A 69 -15.81 -8.09 3.73
CA GLY A 69 -14.45 -8.14 4.25
C GLY A 69 -13.67 -9.33 3.71
N LEU A 70 -14.27 -10.52 3.66
CA LEU A 70 -13.68 -11.71 3.05
C LEU A 70 -13.39 -11.51 1.56
N ALA A 71 -14.33 -10.91 0.82
CA ALA A 71 -14.12 -10.59 -0.58
C ALA A 71 -13.02 -9.52 -0.77
N LEU A 72 -12.89 -8.56 0.14
CA LEU A 72 -11.86 -7.50 0.05
C LEU A 72 -10.51 -7.92 0.64
N PHE A 73 -10.45 -9.02 1.39
CA PHE A 73 -9.26 -9.46 2.10
C PHE A 73 -8.11 -9.88 1.16
N LEU A 74 -8.41 -10.75 0.19
CA LEU A 74 -7.43 -11.19 -0.82
C LEU A 74 -6.80 -10.02 -1.59
N PRO A 75 -7.57 -9.08 -2.17
CA PRO A 75 -7.02 -8.01 -2.99
C PRO A 75 -6.31 -6.96 -2.12
N TRP A 76 -6.74 -6.77 -0.86
CA TRP A 76 -6.01 -5.96 0.11
C TRP A 76 -4.64 -6.57 0.44
N LEU A 77 -4.57 -7.88 0.63
CA LEU A 77 -3.32 -8.59 0.85
C LEU A 77 -2.40 -8.50 -0.38
N ALA A 78 -2.95 -8.74 -1.58
CA ALA A 78 -2.20 -8.64 -2.83
C ALA A 78 -1.61 -7.24 -3.04
N LEU A 79 -2.38 -6.18 -2.79
CA LEU A 79 -1.88 -4.80 -2.85
C LEU A 79 -0.76 -4.53 -1.84
N THR A 80 -0.91 -5.00 -0.60
CA THR A 80 0.06 -4.77 0.47
C THR A 80 1.39 -5.47 0.16
N VAL A 81 1.33 -6.71 -0.34
CA VAL A 81 2.51 -7.47 -0.79
C VAL A 81 3.23 -6.75 -1.94
N ARG A 82 2.48 -6.31 -2.97
CA ARG A 82 3.06 -5.56 -4.09
C ARG A 82 3.72 -4.27 -3.60
N ARG A 83 3.08 -3.54 -2.69
CA ARG A 83 3.63 -2.27 -2.19
C ARG A 83 4.88 -2.42 -1.34
N LEU A 84 4.93 -3.42 -0.46
CA LEU A 84 6.14 -3.71 0.30
C LEU A 84 7.29 -4.09 -0.64
N ARG A 85 7.02 -4.93 -1.65
CA ARG A 85 8.02 -5.30 -2.65
C ARG A 85 8.47 -4.11 -3.49
N ASP A 86 7.55 -3.26 -3.94
CA ASP A 86 7.84 -2.05 -4.72
C ASP A 86 8.62 -1.00 -3.91
N ALA A 87 8.50 -1.02 -2.58
CA ALA A 87 9.29 -0.19 -1.66
C ALA A 87 10.68 -0.80 -1.33
N GLY A 88 11.00 -2.00 -1.86
CA GLY A 88 12.26 -2.69 -1.63
C GLY A 88 12.34 -3.44 -0.30
N PHE A 89 11.19 -3.74 0.33
CA PHE A 89 11.09 -4.48 1.57
C PHE A 89 10.60 -5.91 1.37
N HIS A 90 10.95 -6.80 2.30
CA HIS A 90 10.47 -8.18 2.29
C HIS A 90 8.96 -8.23 2.61
N TRP A 91 8.20 -9.04 1.86
CA TRP A 91 6.73 -9.15 2.02
C TRP A 91 6.30 -9.62 3.42
N ALA A 92 7.17 -10.33 4.15
CA ALA A 92 6.90 -10.78 5.52
C ALA A 92 6.77 -9.62 6.52
N LEU A 93 7.12 -8.37 6.16
CA LEU A 93 6.84 -7.21 7.02
C LEU A 93 5.34 -7.00 7.28
N ILE A 94 4.45 -7.65 6.52
CA ILE A 94 3.02 -7.73 6.87
C ILE A 94 2.82 -8.26 8.30
N PHE A 95 3.67 -9.16 8.78
CA PHE A 95 3.58 -9.69 10.15
C PHE A 95 3.93 -8.66 11.22
N VAL A 96 4.67 -7.60 10.88
CA VAL A 96 4.92 -6.48 11.81
C VAL A 96 3.60 -5.82 12.21
N GLY A 97 2.57 -5.85 11.34
CA GLY A 97 1.23 -5.38 11.65
C GLY A 97 0.54 -6.08 12.81
N PHE A 98 0.93 -7.33 13.12
CA PHE A 98 0.40 -8.08 14.25
C PHE A 98 1.00 -7.65 15.59
N ILE A 99 2.05 -6.81 15.59
CA ILE A 99 2.57 -6.19 16.81
C ILE A 99 1.57 -5.11 17.24
N PRO A 100 0.91 -5.25 18.40
CA PRO A 100 -0.07 -4.27 18.85
C PRO A 100 0.57 -2.89 19.02
N MET A 101 -0.21 -1.84 18.76
CA MET A 101 0.14 -0.43 18.95
C MET A 101 1.15 0.13 17.92
N VAL A 102 2.34 -0.46 17.78
CA VAL A 102 3.41 0.06 16.89
C VAL A 102 3.37 -0.58 15.50
N GLY A 103 2.93 -1.82 15.41
CA GLY A 103 3.00 -2.62 14.19
C GLY A 103 2.18 -2.08 13.03
N GLY A 104 0.93 -1.70 13.30
CA GLY A 104 0.03 -1.10 12.30
C GLY A 104 0.55 0.24 11.78
N ILE A 105 1.09 1.09 12.68
CA ILE A 105 1.66 2.39 12.31
C ILE A 105 2.94 2.20 11.50
N ALA A 106 3.83 1.30 11.92
CA ALA A 106 5.06 0.98 11.21
C ALA A 106 4.77 0.46 9.79
N LEU A 107 3.78 -0.42 9.63
CA LEU A 107 3.33 -0.86 8.30
C LEU A 107 2.77 0.26 7.45
N LEU A 108 1.95 1.16 8.02
CA LEU A 108 1.45 2.33 7.30
C LEU A 108 2.59 3.24 6.82
N VAL A 109 3.60 3.47 7.66
CA VAL A 109 4.78 4.26 7.30
C VAL A 109 5.61 3.55 6.21
N LEU A 110 5.79 2.23 6.31
CA LEU A 110 6.45 1.41 5.28
C LEU A 110 5.73 1.47 3.94
N LEU A 111 4.39 1.42 3.95
CA LEU A 111 3.55 1.52 2.77
C LEU A 111 3.52 2.95 2.19
N ALA A 112 3.76 3.96 3.03
CA ALA A 112 3.88 5.37 2.65
C ALA A 112 5.25 5.73 2.06
N MET A 113 6.29 4.92 2.32
CA MET A 113 7.64 5.23 1.87
C MET A 113 7.78 5.24 0.34
N PRO A 114 8.65 6.12 -0.18
CA PRO A 114 8.93 6.15 -1.61
C PRO A 114 9.56 4.85 -2.08
N SER A 115 9.14 4.37 -3.26
CA SER A 115 9.87 3.34 -4.01
C SER A 115 11.33 3.78 -4.17
N LYS A 116 12.28 2.93 -3.77
CA LYS A 116 13.70 3.21 -3.95
C LYS A 116 14.01 3.24 -5.45
N GLU A 117 14.17 4.43 -6.01
CA GLU A 117 14.74 4.66 -7.36
C GLU A 117 16.29 4.64 -7.34
N VAL A 118 16.90 4.17 -6.25
CA VAL A 118 18.27 4.54 -5.90
C VAL A 118 19.34 3.74 -6.65
N GLU A 119 19.11 2.53 -7.12
CA GLU A 119 20.16 1.78 -7.84
C GLU A 119 20.38 2.25 -9.28
N VAL A 120 19.31 2.55 -10.03
CA VAL A 120 19.43 2.85 -11.47
C VAL A 120 20.08 4.22 -11.72
N VAL A 121 19.82 5.21 -10.85
CA VAL A 121 20.44 6.54 -10.95
C VAL A 121 21.93 6.49 -10.63
N ILE A 122 22.35 5.64 -9.67
CA ILE A 122 23.75 5.50 -9.29
C ILE A 122 24.54 4.76 -10.38
N LEU A 123 23.96 3.75 -11.02
CA LEU A 123 24.58 3.04 -12.14
C LEU A 123 24.71 3.93 -13.37
N ASN A 124 23.63 4.61 -13.79
CA ASN A 124 23.69 5.51 -14.94
C ASN A 124 24.66 6.66 -14.71
N LYS A 125 24.74 7.18 -13.47
CA LYS A 125 25.70 8.24 -13.13
C LYS A 125 27.13 7.73 -13.03
N ALA A 126 27.34 6.47 -12.65
CA ALA A 126 28.66 5.85 -12.67
C ALA A 126 29.14 5.59 -14.11
N GLU A 127 28.25 5.10 -14.98
CA GLU A 127 28.51 4.84 -16.40
C GLU A 127 28.79 6.14 -17.18
N GLU A 128 28.00 7.19 -16.94
CA GLU A 128 28.21 8.53 -17.54
C GLU A 128 29.53 9.17 -17.05
N VAL A 129 29.95 8.93 -15.81
CA VAL A 129 31.24 9.39 -15.29
C VAL A 129 32.41 8.58 -15.87
N GLU A 130 32.26 7.28 -16.08
CA GLU A 130 33.28 6.42 -16.67
C GLU A 130 33.49 6.75 -18.16
N GLU A 131 32.40 6.97 -18.93
CA GLU A 131 32.46 7.39 -20.34
C GLU A 131 33.11 8.78 -20.50
N VAL A 132 32.78 9.75 -19.63
CA VAL A 132 33.38 11.09 -19.66
C VAL A 132 34.88 11.08 -19.31
N VAL A 133 35.31 10.19 -18.41
CA VAL A 133 36.73 10.05 -18.02
C VAL A 133 37.55 9.34 -19.09
N GLU A 134 36.97 8.41 -19.85
CA GLU A 134 37.68 7.69 -20.93
C GLU A 134 37.94 8.58 -22.17
N VAL A 135 37.05 9.54 -22.44
CA VAL A 135 37.13 10.41 -23.63
C VAL A 135 38.14 11.57 -23.46
N SER A 136 38.55 11.92 -22.24
CA SER A 136 39.26 13.19 -21.95
C SER A 136 40.76 13.18 -21.56
N PRO A 137 41.54 12.10 -21.32
CA PRO A 137 42.90 12.28 -20.76
C PRO A 137 44.05 12.49 -21.76
N PHE A 138 43.86 12.30 -23.06
CA PHE A 138 44.99 12.20 -24.03
C PHE A 138 45.07 13.29 -25.12
N GLU A 139 44.21 14.32 -25.11
CA GLU A 139 44.46 15.50 -25.95
C GLU A 139 45.44 16.44 -25.26
N GLU A 140 46.73 16.11 -25.36
CA GLU A 140 47.81 17.07 -25.16
C GLU A 140 47.65 18.21 -26.18
N PRO A 141 47.54 19.48 -25.77
CA PRO A 141 47.51 20.59 -26.71
C PRO A 141 48.95 20.80 -27.19
N ASP A 142 49.29 20.13 -28.29
CA ASP A 142 50.56 20.33 -28.98
C ASP A 142 50.58 21.75 -29.56
N ASN A 143 51.16 22.68 -28.80
CA ASN A 143 51.24 24.11 -29.08
C ASN A 143 52.65 24.47 -29.55
N LYS A 144 52.73 24.78 -30.85
CA LYS A 144 53.75 25.58 -31.58
C LYS A 144 55.17 25.05 -31.70
#